data_AF-A0A9P4U0J1-F1
#
_entry.id   AF-A0A9P4U0J1-F1
#
_cell.length_a   1.000
_cell.length_b   1.000
_cell.length_c   1.000
_cell.angle_alpha   90.00
_cell.angle_beta   90.00
_cell.angle_gamma   90.00
#
_symmetry.space_group_name_H-M   'P 1'
#
loop_
_entity.id
_entity.type
_entity.pdbx_description
1 polymer ?
#
loop_
_entity_poly.entity_id
_entity_poly.type
_entity_poly.pdbx_seq_one_letter_code
_entity_poly.pdbx_strand_id
1 'polypeptide(L)'
;MRQPKRVVLRCRDQYVTDDQAMLKDFFNSQDLGSYKELTSLNDLFVHYVFDERSPSRLFLVLDIYCKEFPDVDPSTLELRVFKVSKPNSFTFQDLGEAACKQAQPRSVEIGWGTNKSVSRKN
;
A
#
# COMPACT_ATOMS: atom_id res chain seq x y z
N MET A 1 -16.38 -2.48 12.88
CA MET A 1 -16.59 -1.37 11.93
C MET A 1 -15.38 -1.30 11.01
N ARG A 2 -15.58 -1.00 9.72
CA ARG A 2 -14.47 -0.76 8.78
C ARG A 2 -13.79 0.55 9.14
N GLN A 3 -12.48 0.63 8.94
CA GLN A 3 -11.68 1.81 9.25
C GLN A 3 -10.71 2.04 8.09
N PRO A 4 -10.51 3.30 7.66
CA PRO A 4 -9.57 3.61 6.60
C PRO A 4 -8.15 3.26 7.04
N LYS A 5 -7.41 2.58 6.17
CA LYS A 5 -6.05 2.09 6.47
C LYS A 5 -5.13 2.30 5.29
N ARG A 6 -3.86 2.58 5.61
CA ARG A 6 -2.79 2.66 4.61
C ARG A 6 -1.79 1.55 4.84
N VAL A 7 -1.51 0.79 3.79
CA VAL A 7 -0.52 -0.28 3.82
C VAL A 7 0.57 0.00 2.82
N VAL A 8 1.83 -0.20 3.20
CA VAL A 8 2.98 -0.13 2.31
C VAL A 8 3.54 -1.53 2.12
N LEU A 9 3.50 -2.04 0.90
CA LEU A 9 4.19 -3.27 0.51
C LEU A 9 5.54 -2.91 -0.11
N ARG A 10 6.61 -3.25 0.58
CA ARG A 10 7.98 -3.18 0.05
C ARG A 10 8.25 -4.43 -0.77
N CYS A 11 8.25 -4.27 -2.09
CA CYS A 11 8.47 -5.35 -3.05
C CYS A 11 9.69 -5.07 -3.95
N ARG A 12 10.06 -6.09 -4.72
CA ARG A 12 10.99 -5.92 -5.84
C ARG A 12 10.17 -5.56 -7.08
N ASP A 13 10.73 -4.75 -7.95
CA ASP A 13 10.15 -4.37 -9.25
C ASP A 13 9.69 -5.59 -10.08
N GLN A 14 10.46 -6.67 -10.07
CA GLN A 14 10.16 -7.93 -10.74
C GLN A 14 8.86 -8.61 -10.27
N TYR A 15 8.26 -8.18 -9.16
CA TYR A 15 6.99 -8.73 -8.66
C TYR A 15 5.76 -7.99 -9.18
N VAL A 16 5.94 -6.86 -9.88
CA VAL A 16 4.85 -6.06 -10.46
C VAL A 16 4.09 -6.80 -11.55
N THR A 17 4.78 -7.66 -12.30
CA THR A 17 4.15 -8.45 -13.37
C THR A 17 3.01 -9.32 -12.85
N ASP A 18 3.03 -9.69 -11.57
CA ASP A 18 2.02 -10.49 -10.89
C ASP A 18 1.34 -9.71 -9.74
N ASP A 19 1.23 -8.38 -9.84
CA ASP A 19 0.73 -7.53 -8.76
C ASP A 19 -0.67 -7.93 -8.27
N GLN A 20 -1.58 -8.32 -9.17
CA GLN A 20 -2.92 -8.78 -8.80
C GLN A 20 -2.86 -10.08 -7.98
N ALA A 21 -1.97 -11.01 -8.31
CA ALA A 21 -1.82 -12.26 -7.56
C ALA A 21 -1.23 -11.97 -6.18
N MET A 22 -0.21 -11.10 -6.12
CA MET A 22 0.37 -10.63 -4.86
C MET A 22 -0.66 -9.94 -3.97
N LEU A 23 -1.48 -9.04 -4.51
CA LEU A 23 -2.51 -8.35 -3.74
C LEU A 23 -3.58 -9.34 -3.25
N LYS A 24 -4.03 -10.28 -4.10
CA LYS A 24 -4.95 -11.34 -3.67
C LYS A 24 -4.39 -12.14 -2.49
N ASP A 25 -3.14 -12.60 -2.60
CA ASP A 25 -2.47 -13.35 -1.53
C ASP A 25 -2.32 -12.48 -0.26
N PHE A 26 -2.00 -11.20 -0.42
CA PHE A 26 -1.91 -10.25 0.69
C PHE A 26 -3.25 -10.16 1.43
N PHE A 27 -4.34 -9.80 0.74
CA PHE A 27 -5.66 -9.67 1.36
C PHE A 27 -6.19 -10.99 1.93
N ASN A 28 -5.86 -12.14 1.33
CA ASN A 28 -6.21 -13.45 1.90
C ASN A 28 -5.45 -13.75 3.20
N SER A 29 -4.24 -13.20 3.35
CA SER A 29 -3.42 -13.39 4.56
C SER A 29 -3.72 -12.39 5.68
N GLN A 30 -4.43 -11.31 5.39
CA GLN A 30 -4.67 -10.21 6.32
C GLN A 30 -6.16 -10.02 6.61
N ASP A 31 -6.49 -9.58 7.82
CA ASP A 31 -7.85 -9.19 8.20
C ASP A 31 -8.15 -7.73 7.75
N LEU A 32 -8.17 -7.51 6.43
CA LEU A 32 -8.34 -6.19 5.79
C LEU A 32 -9.48 -6.15 4.76
N GLY A 33 -10.35 -7.18 4.77
CA GLY A 33 -11.40 -7.38 3.77
C GLY A 33 -10.93 -8.18 2.55
N SER A 34 -11.88 -8.49 1.65
CA SER A 34 -11.61 -9.26 0.45
C SER A 34 -11.12 -8.37 -0.70
N TYR A 35 -10.03 -8.76 -1.36
CA TYR A 35 -9.55 -8.09 -2.57
C TYR A 35 -10.66 -7.94 -3.63
N LYS A 36 -11.49 -8.97 -3.83
CA LYS A 36 -12.59 -8.95 -4.79
C LYS A 36 -13.66 -7.92 -4.40
N GLU A 37 -13.98 -7.82 -3.12
CA GLU A 37 -14.98 -6.87 -2.64
C GLU A 37 -14.49 -5.42 -2.81
N LEU A 38 -13.29 -5.13 -2.29
CA LEU A 38 -12.68 -3.81 -2.36
C LEU A 38 -12.52 -3.30 -3.80
N THR A 39 -12.07 -4.17 -4.71
CA THR A 39 -11.97 -3.82 -6.14
C THR A 39 -13.33 -3.63 -6.79
N SER A 40 -14.33 -4.46 -6.48
CA SER A 40 -15.70 -4.32 -7.04
C SER A 40 -16.38 -3.03 -6.60
N LEU A 41 -16.11 -2.57 -5.37
CA LEU A 41 -16.64 -1.31 -4.84
C LEU A 41 -15.82 -0.08 -5.27
N ASN A 42 -14.65 -0.30 -5.89
CA ASN A 42 -13.64 0.72 -6.16
C ASN A 42 -13.19 1.44 -4.88
N ASP A 43 -12.93 0.66 -3.85
CA ASP A 43 -12.63 1.09 -2.48
C ASP A 43 -11.22 0.66 -2.04
N LEU A 44 -10.39 0.31 -3.02
CA LEU A 44 -8.97 0.07 -2.89
C LEU A 44 -8.26 0.89 -3.96
N PHE A 45 -7.33 1.74 -3.54
CA PHE A 45 -6.42 2.45 -4.44
C PHE A 45 -5.00 1.93 -4.27
N VAL A 46 -4.26 1.77 -5.37
CA VAL A 46 -2.89 1.25 -5.37
C VAL A 46 -1.97 2.27 -6.02
N HIS A 47 -1.02 2.80 -5.24
CA HIS A 47 0.03 3.70 -5.73
C HIS A 47 1.31 2.93 -5.97
N TYR A 48 1.96 3.16 -7.10
CA TYR A 48 3.27 2.57 -7.43
C TYR A 48 4.34 3.63 -7.19
N VAL A 49 5.15 3.43 -6.14
CA VAL A 49 6.19 4.37 -5.72
C VAL A 49 7.56 3.75 -5.93
N PHE A 50 8.24 4.20 -6.97
CA PHE A 50 9.57 3.73 -7.34
C PHE A 50 10.65 4.43 -6.51
N ASP A 51 11.62 3.67 -6.00
CA ASP A 51 12.78 4.25 -5.32
C ASP A 51 13.82 4.69 -6.36
N GLU A 52 13.93 5.99 -6.61
CA GLU A 52 14.91 6.55 -7.55
C GLU A 52 16.37 6.16 -7.20
N ARG A 53 16.65 5.83 -5.92
CA ARG A 53 18.00 5.45 -5.47
C ARG A 53 18.28 3.95 -5.60
N SER A 54 17.25 3.14 -5.84
CA SER A 54 17.37 1.69 -5.92
C SER A 54 16.33 1.17 -6.90
N PRO A 55 16.64 1.10 -8.21
CA PRO A 55 15.67 0.76 -9.25
C PRO A 55 15.01 -0.61 -9.05
N SER A 56 15.65 -1.52 -8.30
CA SER A 56 15.09 -2.83 -7.92
C SER A 56 14.08 -2.81 -6.77
N ARG A 57 13.82 -1.63 -6.16
CA ARG A 57 12.88 -1.46 -5.05
C ARG A 57 11.65 -0.69 -5.50
N LEU A 58 10.51 -1.30 -5.27
CA LEU A 58 9.20 -0.70 -5.45
C LEU A 58 8.45 -0.74 -4.13
N PHE A 59 7.66 0.30 -3.90
CA PHE A 59 6.68 0.33 -2.83
C PHE A 59 5.29 0.41 -3.45
N LEU A 60 4.42 -0.54 -3.12
CA LEU A 60 2.99 -0.37 -3.36
C LEU A 60 2.35 0.24 -2.13
N VAL A 61 1.71 1.38 -2.28
CA VAL A 61 0.92 1.99 -1.20
C VAL A 61 -0.55 1.71 -1.47
N LEU A 62 -1.20 1.02 -0.55
CA LEU A 62 -2.58 0.59 -0.64
C LEU A 62 -3.41 1.50 0.27
N ASP A 63 -4.40 2.17 -0.31
CA ASP A 63 -5.41 2.92 0.41
C ASP A 63 -6.68 2.08 0.45
N ILE A 64 -6.99 1.57 1.63
CA ILE A 64 -8.09 0.62 1.86
C ILE A 64 -9.27 1.39 2.46
N TYR A 65 -10.45 1.19 1.89
CA TYR A 65 -11.68 1.92 2.21
C TYR A 65 -11.64 3.40 1.80
N CYS A 66 -10.92 3.73 0.72
CA CYS A 66 -10.69 5.12 0.31
C CYS A 66 -11.90 5.83 -0.29
N LYS A 67 -12.88 5.09 -0.80
CA LYS A 67 -14.13 5.61 -1.33
C LYS A 67 -15.22 5.67 -0.25
N GLU A 68 -15.23 4.71 0.67
CA GLU A 68 -16.10 4.76 1.86
C GLU A 68 -15.71 5.95 2.77
N PHE A 69 -14.42 6.26 2.85
CA PHE A 69 -13.89 7.38 3.65
C PHE A 69 -13.05 8.33 2.78
N PRO A 70 -13.67 9.24 2.00
CA PRO A 70 -12.93 10.13 1.10
C PRO A 70 -12.17 11.25 1.81
N ASP A 71 -12.67 11.74 2.94
CA ASP A 71 -12.18 12.94 3.64
C ASP A 71 -11.28 12.59 4.84
N VAL A 72 -10.30 11.71 4.62
CA VAL A 72 -9.36 11.29 5.68
C VAL A 72 -8.04 12.03 5.54
N ASP A 73 -7.51 12.51 6.66
CA ASP A 73 -6.15 13.03 6.73
C ASP A 73 -5.14 11.87 6.71
N PRO A 74 -4.27 11.77 5.69
CA PRO A 74 -3.22 10.75 5.63
C PRO A 74 -2.31 10.69 6.86
N SER A 75 -2.15 11.81 7.58
CA SER A 75 -1.32 11.88 8.79
C SER A 75 -1.88 11.08 9.96
N THR A 76 -3.19 10.81 9.95
CA THR A 76 -3.94 10.13 11.01
C THR A 76 -4.21 8.66 10.72
N LEU A 77 -3.92 8.20 9.50
CA LEU A 77 -4.14 6.83 9.09
C LEU A 77 -3.23 5.85 9.86
N GLU A 78 -3.80 4.70 10.22
CA GLU A 78 -3.00 3.55 10.63
C GLU A 78 -2.14 3.12 9.42
N LEU A 79 -0.83 3.23 9.59
CA LEU A 79 0.16 2.81 8.61
C LEU A 79 0.74 1.45 9.00
N ARG A 80 0.70 0.49 8.08
CA ARG A 80 1.41 -0.80 8.23
C ARG A 80 2.39 -0.99 7.09
N VAL A 81 3.57 -1.53 7.40
CA VAL A 81 4.62 -1.75 6.41
C VAL A 81 4.99 -3.22 6.36
N PHE A 82 4.84 -3.83 5.20
CA PHE A 82 5.18 -5.23 4.97
C PHE A 82 6.34 -5.34 3.99
N LYS A 83 7.22 -6.31 4.23
CA LYS A 83 8.18 -6.78 3.23
C LYS A 83 7.58 -7.96 2.48
N VAL A 84 7.57 -7.85 1.15
CA VAL A 84 7.14 -8.93 0.27
C VAL A 84 8.35 -9.77 -0.13
N SER A 85 8.23 -11.08 -0.03
CA SER A 85 9.18 -12.05 -0.60
C SER A 85 8.43 -13.08 -1.45
N LYS A 86 9.07 -13.61 -2.50
CA LYS A 86 8.49 -14.65 -3.37
C LYS A 86 9.50 -15.77 -3.62
N PRO A 87 9.75 -16.67 -2.64
CA PRO A 87 10.57 -17.86 -2.89
C PRO A 87 9.82 -18.89 -3.75
N ASN A 88 8.60 -19.28 -3.34
CA ASN A 88 7.70 -20.19 -4.07
C ASN A 88 6.30 -19.58 -4.21
N SER A 89 5.79 -19.00 -3.13
CA SER A 89 4.57 -18.19 -3.04
C SER A 89 4.88 -16.83 -2.42
N PHE A 90 3.95 -15.88 -2.51
CA PHE A 90 4.10 -14.59 -1.86
C PHE A 90 4.01 -14.73 -0.34
N THR A 91 4.98 -14.14 0.37
CA THR A 91 4.98 -14.03 1.82
C THR A 91 5.10 -12.57 2.24
N PHE A 92 4.42 -12.24 3.34
CA PHE A 92 4.29 -10.87 3.84
C PHE A 92 4.79 -10.83 5.27
N GLN A 93 5.91 -10.17 5.49
CA GLN A 93 6.47 -9.97 6.81
C GLN A 93 6.13 -8.56 7.29
N ASP A 94 5.39 -8.46 8.40
CA ASP A 94 5.21 -7.17 9.10
C ASP A 94 6.56 -6.68 9.63
N LEU A 95 6.93 -5.45 9.28
CA LEU A 95 8.19 -4.83 9.71
C LEU A 95 8.05 -4.03 11.00
N GLY A 96 6.84 -3.90 11.54
CA GLY A 96 6.54 -3.27 12.82
C GLY A 96 6.70 -1.75 12.83
N GLU A 97 6.55 -1.19 14.03
CA GLU A 97 6.40 0.25 14.26
C GLU A 97 7.58 1.08 13.75
N ALA A 98 8.81 0.56 13.82
CA ALA A 98 10.00 1.27 13.34
C ALA A 98 9.93 1.55 11.83
N ALA A 99 9.47 0.57 11.05
CA ALA A 99 9.28 0.73 9.62
C ALA A 99 8.12 1.69 9.32
N CYS A 100 7.04 1.63 10.09
CA CYS A 100 5.93 2.58 9.98
C CYS A 100 6.40 4.02 10.22
N LYS A 101 7.13 4.29 11.32
CA LYS A 101 7.69 5.61 11.62
C LYS A 101 8.60 6.13 10.51
N GLN A 102 9.40 5.25 9.91
CA GLN A 102 10.27 5.61 8.79
C GLN A 102 9.49 5.94 7.51
N ALA A 103 8.41 5.21 7.24
CA ALA A 103 7.59 5.38 6.05
C ALA A 103 6.58 6.55 6.18
N GLN A 104 6.18 6.92 7.40
CA GLN A 104 5.13 7.91 7.68
C GLN A 104 5.31 9.25 6.93
N PRO A 105 6.50 9.90 6.92
CA PRO A 105 6.63 11.19 6.26
C PRO A 105 6.33 11.12 4.76
N ARG A 106 6.83 10.07 4.10
CA ARG A 106 6.59 9.85 2.67
C ARG A 106 5.18 9.35 2.39
N SER A 107 4.57 8.58 3.29
CA SER A 107 3.21 8.11 3.10
C SER A 107 2.22 9.26 3.15
N VAL A 108 2.45 10.29 3.96
CA VAL A 108 1.58 11.48 4.04
C VAL A 108 1.61 12.30 2.74
N GLU A 109 2.75 12.34 2.05
CA GLU A 109 2.90 13.01 0.75
C GLU A 109 2.11 12.30 -0.38
N ILE A 110 1.68 11.06 -0.16
CA ILE A 110 0.89 10.31 -1.14
C ILE A 110 -0.59 10.62 -0.92
N GLY A 111 -1.25 11.17 -1.95
CA GLY A 111 -2.68 11.49 -1.92
C GLY A 111 -3.53 10.27 -1.54
N TRP A 112 -4.54 10.48 -0.71
CA TRP A 112 -5.49 9.42 -0.31
C TRP A 112 -6.48 9.12 -1.44
N GLY A 113 -6.53 7.85 -1.87
CA GLY A 113 -7.51 7.37 -2.87
C GLY A 113 -7.40 8.02 -4.25
N THR A 114 -6.28 8.67 -4.58
CA THR A 114 -6.16 9.49 -5.79
C THR A 114 -4.73 9.61 -6.30
N ASN A 115 -4.57 9.64 -7.63
CA ASN A 115 -3.29 9.85 -8.33
C ASN A 115 -2.75 11.29 -8.23
N LYS A 116 -3.30 12.16 -7.38
CA LYS A 116 -2.74 13.52 -7.24
C LYS A 116 -1.32 13.41 -6.70
N SER A 117 -0.36 13.48 -7.61
CA SER A 117 1.02 13.78 -7.31
C SER A 117 1.02 15.09 -6.53
N VAL A 118 1.63 15.09 -5.34
CA VAL A 118 2.05 16.35 -4.75
C VAL A 118 3.02 16.95 -5.75
N SER A 119 2.58 18.03 -6.38
CA SER A 119 3.38 18.81 -7.32
C SER A 119 4.74 19.02 -6.67
N ARG A 120 5.80 18.45 -7.27
CA ARG A 120 7.18 18.74 -6.86
C ARG A 120 7.30 20.26 -6.93
N LYS A 121 7.41 20.92 -5.77
CA LYS A 121 7.84 22.32 -5.75
C LYS A 121 9.26 22.34 -6.30
N ASN A 122 9.39 22.92 -7.50
CA ASN A 122 10.66 23.35 -8.08
C ASN A 122 11.42 24.26 -7.12
#